data_AF-A0A7S2NIU0-F1
#
_entry.id   AF-A0A7S2NIU0-F1
#
_cell.length_a   1.000
_cell.length_b   1.000
_cell.length_c   1.000
_cell.angle_alpha   90.00
_cell.angle_beta   90.00
_cell.angle_gamma   90.00
#
_symmetry.space_group_name_H-M   'P 1'
#
loop_
_entity.id
_entity.type
_entity.pdbx_description
1 polymer ?
#
loop_
_entity_poly.entity_id
_entity_poly.type
_entity_poly.pdbx_seq_one_letter_code
_entity_poly.pdbx_strand_id
1 'polypeptide(L)'
;SESARHGPAPPGRSRVVVSRRRAPSLEPVEGVEVLGSTEAPKRSTKRLQEVMSKQYKDMKYADLRIVTGEGGEELQCHRAVLAASSPVFDRMLASEMQE
;
A
#
# COMPACT_ATOMS: atom_id res chain seq x y z
N SER A 1 -24.66 -18.67 -48.20
CA SER A 1 -25.65 -17.92 -47.41
C SER A 1 -25.11 -17.70 -46.02
N GLU A 2 -25.18 -16.46 -45.55
CA GLU A 2 -24.89 -15.98 -44.20
C GLU A 2 -23.46 -16.11 -43.66
N SER A 3 -22.89 -15.14 -42.97
CA SER A 3 -23.06 -13.69 -42.87
C SER A 3 -21.94 -13.27 -41.92
N ALA A 4 -20.95 -12.54 -42.43
CA ALA A 4 -19.86 -12.01 -41.63
C ALA A 4 -20.41 -11.00 -40.61
N ARG A 5 -20.40 -11.36 -39.32
CA ARG A 5 -20.64 -10.42 -38.22
C ARG A 5 -19.30 -9.80 -37.81
N HIS A 6 -18.92 -8.72 -38.48
CA HIS A 6 -17.87 -7.81 -38.00
C HIS A 6 -18.45 -7.01 -36.83
N GLY A 7 -18.10 -7.39 -35.60
CA GLY A 7 -18.30 -6.54 -34.43
C GLY A 7 -17.25 -5.42 -34.41
N PRO A 8 -17.56 -4.22 -33.88
CA PRO A 8 -16.61 -3.13 -33.78
C PRO A 8 -15.45 -3.50 -32.85
N ALA A 9 -14.22 -3.12 -33.25
CA ALA A 9 -13.01 -3.36 -32.49
C ALA A 9 -13.06 -2.67 -31.10
N PRO A 10 -12.58 -3.33 -30.02
CA PRO A 10 -12.58 -2.74 -28.70
C PRO A 10 -11.66 -1.50 -28.63
N PRO A 11 -12.03 -0.46 -27.86
CA PRO A 11 -11.25 0.77 -27.77
C PRO A 11 -9.86 0.51 -27.23
N GLY A 12 -8.88 1.19 -27.85
CA GLY A 12 -7.45 0.99 -27.67
C GLY A 12 -7.02 0.94 -26.21
N ARG A 13 -6.47 -0.19 -25.79
CA ARG A 13 -5.73 -0.29 -24.54
C ARG A 13 -4.45 0.54 -24.66
N SER A 14 -4.41 1.67 -23.96
CA SER A 14 -3.17 2.41 -23.72
C SER A 14 -2.13 1.48 -23.12
N ARG A 15 -1.12 1.14 -23.91
CA ARG A 15 -0.02 0.28 -23.50
C ARG A 15 0.91 1.10 -22.60
N VAL A 16 0.81 0.90 -21.29
CA VAL A 16 1.76 1.48 -20.34
C VAL A 16 3.10 0.78 -20.54
N VAL A 17 4.06 1.47 -21.16
CA VAL A 17 5.43 1.00 -21.29
C VAL A 17 6.12 1.29 -19.96
N VAL A 18 6.23 0.27 -19.10
CA VAL A 18 7.09 0.34 -17.92
C VAL A 18 8.53 0.23 -18.40
N SER A 19 9.18 1.38 -18.61
CA SER A 19 10.61 1.45 -18.85
C SER A 19 11.32 1.02 -17.57
N ARG A 20 11.69 -0.26 -17.48
CA ARG A 20 12.60 -0.73 -16.43
C ARG A 20 13.92 -0.01 -16.66
N ARG A 21 14.23 0.99 -15.83
CA ARG A 21 15.57 1.55 -15.78
C ARG A 21 16.50 0.37 -15.50
N ARG A 22 17.35 0.05 -16.47
CA ARG A 22 18.38 -0.97 -16.35
C ARG A 22 19.22 -0.57 -15.12
N ALA A 23 19.22 -1.42 -14.10
CA ALA A 23 20.15 -1.24 -12.99
C ALA A 23 21.57 -1.23 -13.59
N PRO A 24 22.43 -0.27 -13.22
CA PRO A 24 23.81 -0.27 -13.68
C PRO A 24 24.49 -1.56 -13.20
N SER A 25 25.16 -2.25 -14.13
CA SER A 25 26.04 -3.39 -13.82
C SER A 25 27.05 -2.93 -12.79
N LEU A 26 26.96 -3.45 -11.57
CA LEU A 26 27.97 -3.22 -10.54
C LEU A 26 29.05 -4.27 -10.77
N GLU A 27 30.09 -3.89 -11.51
CA GLU A 27 31.36 -4.60 -11.47
C GLU A 27 31.91 -4.50 -10.04
N PRO A 28 32.45 -5.58 -9.44
CA PRO A 28 32.98 -5.53 -8.09
C PRO A 28 34.26 -4.67 -8.08
N VAL A 29 34.13 -3.46 -7.56
CA VAL A 29 35.28 -2.61 -7.22
C VAL A 29 35.81 -3.04 -5.86
N GLU A 30 36.99 -3.67 -5.85
CA GLU A 30 37.76 -3.88 -4.63
C GLU A 30 38.20 -2.51 -4.08
N GLY A 31 37.78 -2.18 -2.86
CA GLY A 31 38.08 -0.91 -2.19
C GLY A 31 36.82 -0.15 -1.77
N VAL A 32 36.06 -0.70 -0.82
CA VAL A 32 34.91 0.00 -0.24
C VAL A 32 35.40 0.95 0.86
N GLU A 33 35.70 2.19 0.47
CA GLU A 33 35.51 3.30 1.41
C GLU A 33 34.00 3.47 1.60
N VAL A 34 33.54 3.33 2.85
CA VAL A 34 32.14 3.51 3.23
C VAL A 34 31.80 5.00 3.09
N LEU A 35 31.47 5.40 1.87
CA LEU A 35 31.09 6.76 1.53
C LEU A 35 29.67 7.00 2.08
N GLY A 36 29.63 7.77 3.17
CA GLY A 36 28.50 8.51 3.74
C GLY A 36 27.08 8.09 3.37
N SER A 37 26.34 7.64 4.38
CA SER A 37 24.88 7.61 4.38
C SER A 37 24.31 8.93 3.85
N THR A 38 23.88 8.96 2.59
CA THR A 38 23.07 10.06 2.08
C THR A 38 21.69 9.92 2.73
N GLU A 39 21.49 10.57 3.88
CA GLU A 39 20.18 10.62 4.52
C GLU A 39 19.17 11.22 3.53
N ALA A 40 18.18 10.42 3.12
CA ALA A 40 17.11 10.89 2.26
C ALA A 40 16.36 12.06 2.92
N PRO A 41 15.93 13.08 2.16
CA PRO A 41 15.28 14.26 2.74
C PRO A 41 14.01 13.88 3.50
N LYS A 42 13.96 14.26 4.79
CA LYS A 42 12.81 14.04 5.69
C LYS A 42 11.62 14.90 5.24
N ARG A 43 10.77 14.33 4.39
CA ARG A 43 9.53 14.97 3.92
C ARG A 43 8.59 15.17 5.11
N SER A 44 8.03 16.37 5.28
CA SER A 44 7.11 16.65 6.38
C SER A 44 5.78 15.88 6.19
N THR A 45 5.39 15.11 7.20
CA THR A 45 4.18 14.26 7.19
C THR A 45 3.00 14.89 7.95
N LYS A 46 3.16 16.11 8.48
CA LYS A 46 2.19 16.78 9.35
C LYS A 46 0.77 16.80 8.78
N ARG A 47 0.61 17.23 7.53
CA ARG A 47 -0.71 17.28 6.87
C ARG A 47 -1.34 15.89 6.74
N LEU A 48 -0.53 14.86 6.47
CA LEU A 48 -1.03 13.49 6.37
C LEU A 48 -1.52 13.00 7.75
N GLN A 49 -0.74 13.26 8.80
CA GLN A 49 -1.11 12.92 10.17
C GLN A 49 -2.42 13.60 10.58
N GLU A 50 -2.61 14.88 10.26
CA GLU A 50 -3.86 15.61 10.52
C GLU A 50 -5.06 14.98 9.79
N VAL A 51 -4.89 14.61 8.53
CA VAL A 51 -5.96 13.95 7.73
C VAL A 51 -6.30 12.59 8.30
N MET A 52 -5.32 11.74 8.60
CA MET A 52 -5.56 10.40 9.16
C MET A 52 -6.16 10.49 10.56
N SER A 53 -5.73 11.46 11.38
CA SER A 53 -6.33 11.71 12.70
C SER A 53 -7.80 12.11 12.59
N LYS A 54 -8.16 12.93 11.60
CA LYS A 54 -9.54 13.32 11.33
C LYS A 54 -10.36 12.12 10.87
N GLN A 55 -9.84 11.31 9.94
CA GLN A 55 -10.53 10.10 9.45
C GLN A 55 -10.87 9.14 10.59
N TYR A 56 -9.95 8.95 11.53
CA TYR A 56 -10.19 8.14 12.73
C TYR A 56 -11.27 8.77 13.61
N LYS A 57 -11.17 10.06 13.96
CA LYS A 57 -12.18 10.73 14.81
C LYS A 57 -13.59 10.69 14.23
N ASP A 58 -13.72 10.84 12.91
CA ASP A 58 -15.00 10.83 12.21
C ASP A 58 -15.48 9.39 11.92
N MET A 59 -14.70 8.36 12.27
CA MET A 59 -14.90 6.94 11.94
C MET A 59 -15.22 6.70 10.45
N LYS A 60 -14.65 7.54 9.59
CA LYS A 60 -14.96 7.55 8.17
C LYS A 60 -14.27 6.37 7.48
N TYR A 61 -15.04 5.50 6.85
CA TYR A 61 -14.55 4.29 6.16
C TYR A 61 -13.87 3.27 7.08
N ALA A 62 -14.24 3.22 8.37
CA ALA A 62 -13.79 2.15 9.25
C ALA A 62 -14.31 0.80 8.73
N ASP A 63 -13.41 -0.17 8.61
CA ASP A 63 -13.64 -1.49 8.01
C ASP A 63 -13.24 -2.64 8.95
N LEU A 64 -12.83 -2.31 10.17
CA LEU A 64 -12.45 -3.24 11.22
C LEU A 64 -13.03 -2.81 12.57
N ARG A 65 -13.36 -3.80 13.40
CA ARG A 65 -13.66 -3.62 14.83
C ARG A 65 -12.74 -4.51 15.65
N ILE A 66 -12.17 -3.95 16.71
CA ILE A 66 -11.40 -4.68 17.72
C ILE A 66 -12.25 -4.75 18.99
N VAL A 67 -12.45 -5.95 19.52
CA VAL A 67 -13.13 -6.17 20.80
C VAL A 67 -12.08 -6.49 21.85
N THR A 68 -12.01 -5.69 22.92
CA THR A 68 -10.98 -5.88 23.96
C THR A 68 -11.40 -6.94 24.98
N GLY A 69 -11.15 -8.22 24.71
CA GLY A 69 -11.47 -9.31 25.66
C GLY A 69 -12.98 -9.54 25.87
N GLU A 70 -13.34 -10.44 26.79
CA GLU A 70 -14.74 -10.73 27.09
C GLU A 70 -15.44 -9.54 27.76
N GLY A 71 -16.50 -9.04 27.11
CA GLY A 71 -17.29 -7.91 27.60
C GLY A 71 -16.62 -6.55 27.51
N GLY A 72 -15.49 -6.44 26.81
CA GLY A 72 -14.79 -5.17 26.66
C GLY A 72 -15.31 -4.27 25.55
N GLU A 73 -14.62 -3.15 25.38
CA GLU A 73 -15.02 -2.10 24.44
C GLU A 73 -14.79 -2.51 22.99
N GLU A 74 -15.68 -2.07 22.11
CA GLU A 74 -15.50 -2.17 20.66
C GLU A 74 -14.82 -0.91 20.12
N LEU A 75 -13.68 -1.08 19.48
CA LEU A 75 -12.94 -0.01 18.82
C LEU A 75 -13.07 -0.14 17.29
N GLN A 76 -13.73 0.81 16.66
CA GLN A 76 -13.77 0.94 15.20
C GLN A 76 -12.45 1.53 14.68
N CYS A 77 -11.92 0.95 13.61
CA CYS A 77 -10.62 1.32 13.06
C CYS A 77 -10.48 0.92 11.58
N HIS A 78 -9.29 1.19 11.02
CA HIS A 78 -8.96 0.96 9.62
C HIS A 78 -7.89 -0.13 9.50
N ARG A 79 -8.19 -1.22 8.78
CA ARG A 79 -7.27 -2.35 8.57
C ARG A 79 -5.92 -1.90 8.03
N ALA A 80 -5.96 -1.08 6.99
CA ALA A 80 -4.75 -0.61 6.29
C ALA A 80 -3.81 0.17 7.22
N VAL A 81 -4.36 0.98 8.13
CA VAL A 81 -3.56 1.78 9.06
C VAL A 81 -2.93 0.89 10.12
N LEU A 82 -3.68 -0.06 10.68
CA LEU A 82 -3.18 -0.99 11.69
C LEU A 82 -2.10 -1.93 11.13
N ALA A 83 -2.33 -2.50 9.96
CA ALA A 83 -1.35 -3.36 9.29
C ALA A 83 -0.04 -2.58 9.02
N ALA A 84 -0.13 -1.39 8.44
CA ALA A 84 1.05 -0.56 8.18
C ALA A 84 1.81 -0.12 9.45
N SER A 85 1.10 0.01 10.58
CA SER A 85 1.67 0.51 11.84
C SER A 85 2.16 -0.61 12.77
N SER A 86 1.78 -1.86 12.55
CA SER A 86 2.09 -2.99 13.43
C SER A 86 2.30 -4.29 12.66
N PRO A 87 3.50 -4.88 12.71
CA PRO A 87 3.77 -6.19 12.09
C PRO A 87 2.95 -7.35 12.67
N VAL A 88 2.37 -7.19 13.87
CA VAL A 88 1.45 -8.18 14.45
C VAL A 88 0.10 -8.11 13.75
N PHE A 89 -0.46 -6.90 13.66
CA PHE A 89 -1.73 -6.69 12.95
C PHE A 89 -1.60 -6.98 11.46
N ASP A 90 -0.47 -6.65 10.83
CA ASP A 90 -0.21 -6.97 9.42
C ASP A 90 -0.33 -8.48 9.15
N ARG A 91 0.43 -9.29 9.90
CA ARG A 91 0.39 -10.75 9.75
C ARG A 91 -0.97 -11.34 10.10
N MET A 92 -1.60 -10.87 11.16
CA MET A 92 -2.91 -11.34 11.62
C MET A 92 -4.01 -11.03 10.58
N LEU A 93 -3.96 -9.86 9.94
CA LEU A 93 -4.95 -9.42 8.95
C LEU A 93 -4.64 -9.92 7.53
N ALA A 94 -3.41 -10.35 7.27
CA ALA A 94 -2.97 -10.94 6.00
C ALA A 94 -3.31 -12.43 5.88
N SER A 95 -3.33 -13.17 7.00
CA SER A 95 -3.95 -14.49 7.04
C SER A 95 -5.47 -14.36 6.95
N GLU A 96 -6.11 -15.22 6.15
CA GLU A 96 -7.55 -15.16 5.84
C GLU A 96 -8.40 -14.82 7.07
N MET A 97 -8.90 -13.58 7.10
CA MET A 97 -10.07 -13.27 7.92
C MET A 97 -11.22 -13.99 7.22
N GLN A 98 -11.74 -15.07 7.83
CA GLN A 98 -12.94 -15.73 7.32
C GLN A 98 -14.06 -14.69 7.21
N GLU A 99 -14.56 -14.49 5.98
CA GLU A 99 -15.75 -13.68 5.72
C GLU A 99 -17.02 -14.33 6.30
#